data_AF-A0A7S1JNN7-F1
#
_entry.id   AF-A0A7S1JNN7-F1
#
_cell.length_a   1.000
_cell.length_b   1.000
_cell.length_c   1.000
_cell.angle_alpha   90.00
_cell.angle_beta   90.00
_cell.angle_gamma   90.00
#
_symmetry.space_group_name_H-M   'P 1'
#
loop_
_entity.id
_entity.type
_entity.pdbx_description
1 polymer ?
#
loop_
_entity_poly.entity_id
_entity_poly.type
_entity_poly.pdbx_seq_one_letter_code
_entity_poly.pdbx_strand_id
1 'polypeptide(L)'
;WRMGGHTNDFTFIGEDMDPPFVGQHHAQQLADGNILMYDNGSRSGMRAGRPSRALELSLDLNKMTATKVWSFPHPNKKTSTCCGGVQKVDNGEGNPPTMLISWGYTGPFFPEVTYGDNPTIVREFEGFRGHRPLLHSWEGFSTERPRLLLCSDANTQASGGQPSIARLQDWTMHFSFNGVTGISKWRLYIGADRDVPL
;
A
#
# COMPACT_ATOMS: atom_id res chain seq x y z
N TRP A 1 -8.21 -29.84 -2.33
CA TRP A 1 -7.88 -29.80 -0.89
C TRP A 1 -8.57 -28.61 -0.24
N ARG A 2 -8.73 -28.64 1.08
CA ARG A 2 -9.32 -27.61 1.93
C ARG A 2 -8.31 -27.24 3.01
N MET A 3 -8.08 -25.95 3.23
CA MET A 3 -7.14 -25.46 4.22
C MET A 3 -7.87 -24.60 5.25
N GLY A 4 -7.72 -24.97 6.52
CA GLY A 4 -8.39 -24.32 7.64
C GLY A 4 -9.86 -24.76 7.83
N GLY A 5 -10.43 -24.36 8.97
CA GLY A 5 -11.79 -24.74 9.36
C GLY A 5 -11.93 -26.19 9.81
N HIS A 6 -13.17 -26.62 10.06
CA HIS A 6 -13.48 -27.95 10.60
C HIS A 6 -13.25 -29.10 9.62
N THR A 7 -13.19 -28.80 8.32
CA THR A 7 -13.00 -29.77 7.23
C THR A 7 -11.65 -29.59 6.55
N ASN A 8 -10.65 -29.20 7.34
CA ASN A 8 -9.28 -28.98 6.91
C ASN A 8 -8.57 -30.30 6.55
N ASP A 9 -7.85 -30.31 5.43
CA ASP A 9 -7.09 -31.47 4.96
C ASP A 9 -5.61 -31.43 5.38
N PHE A 10 -5.08 -30.32 5.94
CA PHE A 10 -3.63 -30.12 6.17
C PHE A 10 -3.17 -30.28 7.62
N THR A 11 -2.02 -30.90 7.84
CA THR A 11 -1.25 -30.70 9.08
C THR A 11 -0.43 -29.42 9.00
N PHE A 12 -0.61 -28.51 9.95
CA PHE A 12 0.17 -27.26 10.01
C PHE A 12 1.44 -27.43 10.84
N ILE A 13 2.57 -26.96 10.31
CA ILE A 13 3.90 -27.13 10.91
C ILE A 13 4.53 -25.75 11.17
N GLY A 14 5.10 -25.57 12.35
CA GLY A 14 5.81 -24.37 12.77
C GLY A 14 5.22 -23.74 14.03
N GLU A 15 5.93 -22.74 14.56
CA GLU A 15 5.51 -22.02 15.77
C GLU A 15 4.23 -21.21 15.54
N ASP A 16 3.40 -21.08 16.58
CA ASP A 16 2.13 -20.35 16.56
C ASP A 16 1.18 -20.78 15.42
N MET A 17 1.13 -22.09 15.16
CA MET A 17 0.28 -22.71 14.13
C MET A 17 -0.92 -23.48 14.70
N ASP A 18 -1.22 -23.34 16.01
CA ASP A 18 -2.43 -23.86 16.64
C ASP A 18 -3.16 -22.75 17.43
N PRO A 19 -4.26 -22.18 16.90
CA PRO A 19 -4.79 -22.41 15.55
C PRO A 19 -3.88 -21.81 14.46
N PRO A 20 -3.89 -22.32 13.22
CA PRO A 20 -2.96 -21.90 12.16
C PRO A 20 -3.17 -20.46 11.71
N PHE A 21 -4.43 -20.06 11.55
CA PHE A 21 -4.87 -18.70 11.25
C PHE A 21 -6.32 -18.52 11.72
N VAL A 22 -6.70 -17.28 12.03
CA VAL A 22 -8.04 -16.93 12.51
C VAL A 22 -8.50 -15.69 11.75
N GLY A 23 -9.69 -15.74 11.16
CA GLY A 23 -10.24 -14.60 10.41
C GLY A 23 -9.34 -14.18 9.25
N GLN A 24 -8.83 -15.14 8.46
CA GLN A 24 -7.91 -14.80 7.39
C GLN A 24 -8.54 -13.88 6.35
N HIS A 25 -7.72 -13.03 5.75
CA HIS A 25 -8.05 -12.22 4.60
C HIS A 25 -6.93 -12.31 3.55
N HIS A 26 -7.29 -11.99 2.31
CA HIS A 26 -6.33 -11.83 1.22
C HIS A 26 -5.43 -13.05 0.97
N ALA A 27 -5.96 -14.27 1.14
CA ALA A 27 -5.26 -15.48 0.74
C ALA A 27 -5.01 -15.49 -0.78
N GLN A 28 -3.75 -15.71 -1.15
CA GLN A 28 -3.27 -15.79 -2.53
C GLN A 28 -2.26 -16.92 -2.65
N GLN A 29 -2.26 -17.63 -3.77
CA GLN A 29 -1.18 -18.53 -4.12
C GLN A 29 -0.09 -17.75 -4.86
N LEU A 30 1.14 -17.82 -4.37
CA LEU A 30 2.32 -17.24 -4.98
C LEU A 30 2.82 -18.12 -6.13
N ALA A 31 3.70 -17.58 -6.97
CA ALA A 31 4.25 -18.28 -8.14
C ALA A 31 5.04 -19.56 -7.79
N ASP A 32 5.62 -19.62 -6.58
CA ASP A 32 6.30 -20.80 -6.03
C ASP A 32 5.33 -21.86 -5.46
N GLY A 33 4.03 -21.59 -5.49
CA GLY A 33 2.98 -22.46 -4.95
C GLY A 33 2.66 -22.23 -3.48
N ASN A 34 3.41 -21.39 -2.76
CA ASN A 34 3.12 -21.05 -1.37
C ASN A 34 1.81 -20.26 -1.26
N ILE A 35 1.17 -20.31 -0.10
CA ILE A 35 -0.01 -19.50 0.21
C ILE A 35 0.40 -18.33 1.10
N LEU A 36 0.20 -17.12 0.60
CA LEU A 36 0.36 -15.88 1.35
C LEU A 36 -1.01 -15.38 1.80
N MET A 37 -1.14 -14.93 3.05
CA MET A 37 -2.38 -14.39 3.57
C MET A 37 -2.16 -13.40 4.71
N TYR A 38 -3.20 -12.65 5.05
CA TYR A 38 -3.28 -11.85 6.26
C TYR A 38 -4.11 -12.60 7.31
N ASP A 39 -3.49 -12.92 8.44
CA ASP A 39 -4.11 -13.60 9.57
C ASP A 39 -4.52 -12.56 10.63
N ASN A 40 -5.82 -12.39 10.87
CA ASN A 40 -6.29 -11.47 11.91
C ASN A 40 -5.81 -11.90 13.30
N GLY A 41 -5.58 -13.20 13.53
CA GLY A 41 -5.12 -13.74 14.82
C GLY A 41 -6.17 -13.73 15.93
N SER A 42 -7.30 -13.07 15.70
CA SER A 42 -8.46 -12.97 16.59
C SER A 42 -9.74 -12.67 15.79
N ARG A 43 -10.90 -12.96 16.36
CA ARG A 43 -12.20 -12.57 15.83
C ARG A 43 -13.12 -12.11 16.95
N SER A 44 -14.18 -11.36 16.62
CA SER A 44 -15.19 -10.96 17.59
C SER A 44 -15.75 -12.19 18.34
N GLY A 45 -15.82 -12.10 19.68
CA GLY A 45 -16.27 -13.19 20.55
C GLY A 45 -15.20 -14.22 20.94
N MET A 46 -13.95 -14.07 20.50
CA MET A 46 -12.84 -14.93 20.92
C MET A 46 -12.24 -14.45 22.25
N ARG A 47 -12.11 -15.34 23.25
CA ARG A 47 -11.59 -15.01 24.59
C ARG A 47 -10.11 -14.65 24.62
N ALA A 48 -9.32 -15.23 23.72
CA ALA A 48 -7.89 -15.00 23.57
C ALA A 48 -7.51 -15.10 22.09
N GLY A 49 -6.59 -14.25 21.66
CA GLY A 49 -6.05 -14.25 20.30
C GLY A 49 -4.59 -13.81 20.30
N ARG A 50 -3.97 -13.86 19.13
CA ARG A 50 -2.62 -13.35 18.89
C ARG A 50 -2.67 -12.03 18.11
N PRO A 51 -1.58 -11.24 18.09
CA PRO A 51 -1.46 -10.13 17.15
C PRO A 51 -1.71 -10.61 15.72
N SER A 52 -2.31 -9.74 14.90
CA SER A 52 -2.44 -10.00 13.47
C SER A 52 -1.06 -10.14 12.84
N ARG A 53 -0.97 -10.87 11.73
CA ARG A 53 0.28 -11.10 11.00
C ARG A 53 0.02 -11.26 9.51
N ALA A 54 1.02 -10.91 8.70
CA ALA A 54 1.16 -11.53 7.39
C ALA A 54 1.76 -12.94 7.59
N LEU A 55 1.28 -13.92 6.83
CA LEU A 55 1.64 -15.33 6.98
C LEU A 55 1.83 -15.97 5.61
N GLU A 56 2.96 -16.66 5.42
CA GLU A 56 3.24 -17.46 4.23
C GLU A 56 3.42 -18.94 4.62
N LEU A 57 2.73 -19.81 3.88
CA LEU A 57 2.71 -21.25 4.09
C LEU A 57 3.20 -21.98 2.83
N SER A 58 4.20 -22.84 2.98
CA SER A 58 4.60 -23.77 1.93
C SER A 58 3.82 -25.07 2.02
N LEU A 59 3.37 -25.59 0.87
CA LEU A 59 2.48 -26.75 0.80
C LEU A 59 3.20 -27.98 0.26
N ASP A 60 3.09 -29.10 0.97
CA ASP A 60 3.35 -30.44 0.44
C ASP A 60 2.00 -31.12 0.21
N LEU A 61 1.57 -31.21 -1.05
CA LEU A 61 0.28 -31.80 -1.42
C LEU A 61 0.27 -33.33 -1.39
N ASN A 62 1.43 -33.99 -1.33
CA ASN A 62 1.50 -35.44 -1.20
C ASN A 62 1.31 -35.87 0.26
N LYS A 63 1.92 -35.12 1.18
CA LYS A 63 1.80 -35.35 2.63
C LYS A 63 0.65 -34.58 3.26
N MET A 64 0.04 -33.67 2.52
CA MET A 64 -0.99 -32.75 3.00
C MET A 64 -0.49 -31.96 4.22
N THR A 65 0.69 -31.33 4.10
CA THR A 65 1.26 -30.48 5.15
C THR A 65 1.39 -29.04 4.69
N ALA A 66 1.13 -28.09 5.60
CA ALA A 66 1.32 -26.66 5.38
C ALA A 66 2.33 -26.11 6.41
N THR A 67 3.53 -25.81 5.96
CA THR A 67 4.63 -25.36 6.82
C THR A 67 4.72 -23.84 6.80
N LYS A 68 4.75 -23.20 7.98
CA LYS A 68 5.05 -21.77 8.09
C LYS A 68 6.48 -21.52 7.61
N VAL A 69 6.62 -20.77 6.53
CA VAL A 69 7.93 -20.38 5.97
C VAL A 69 8.26 -18.91 6.20
N TRP A 70 7.24 -18.09 6.41
CA TRP A 70 7.44 -16.68 6.73
C TRP A 70 6.26 -16.12 7.51
N SER A 71 6.52 -15.18 8.41
CA SER A 71 5.46 -14.40 9.05
C SER A 71 5.98 -13.07 9.55
N PHE A 72 5.13 -12.05 9.53
CA PHE A 72 5.43 -10.75 10.12
C PHE A 72 4.26 -10.24 10.96
N PRO A 73 4.38 -10.23 12.29
CA PRO A 73 3.55 -9.41 13.17
C PRO A 73 4.12 -7.99 13.26
N HIS A 74 3.26 -6.98 13.39
CA HIS A 74 3.73 -5.62 13.63
C HIS A 74 4.45 -5.50 15.00
N PRO A 75 5.57 -4.77 15.14
CA PRO A 75 6.29 -4.60 16.42
C PRO A 75 5.41 -4.11 17.59
N ASN A 76 4.53 -3.16 17.31
CA ASN A 76 3.48 -2.68 18.24
C ASN A 76 2.32 -3.66 18.49
N LYS A 77 2.45 -4.95 18.12
CA LYS A 77 1.49 -6.03 18.36
C LYS A 77 0.05 -5.68 17.94
N LYS A 78 -0.11 -5.18 16.72
CA LYS A 78 -1.41 -4.76 16.18
C LYS A 78 -2.36 -5.97 16.08
N THR A 79 -3.62 -5.75 16.45
CA THR A 79 -4.69 -6.76 16.30
C THR A 79 -5.85 -6.12 15.56
N SER A 80 -6.28 -6.73 14.47
CA SER A 80 -7.48 -6.33 13.72
C SER A 80 -8.52 -7.43 13.75
N THR A 81 -9.77 -7.05 14.01
CA THR A 81 -10.92 -7.98 14.08
C THR A 81 -11.59 -8.22 12.73
N CYS A 82 -11.22 -7.47 11.71
CA CYS A 82 -11.67 -7.64 10.33
C CYS A 82 -10.59 -7.16 9.39
N CYS A 83 -10.69 -7.67 8.16
CA CYS A 83 -10.17 -7.02 6.99
C CYS A 83 -8.64 -7.08 6.99
N GLY A 84 -8.00 -6.30 6.12
CA GLY A 84 -6.56 -6.29 6.00
C GLY A 84 -6.10 -7.21 4.88
N GLY A 85 -4.80 -7.17 4.65
CA GLY A 85 -4.24 -7.78 3.46
C GLY A 85 -2.73 -7.63 3.43
N VAL A 86 -2.13 -8.46 2.59
CA VAL A 86 -0.70 -8.47 2.32
C VAL A 86 -0.47 -8.66 0.82
N GLN A 87 0.53 -8.00 0.28
CA GLN A 87 0.99 -8.21 -1.08
C GLN A 87 2.50 -8.43 -1.08
N LYS A 88 2.97 -9.46 -1.78
CA LYS A 88 4.38 -9.58 -2.16
C LYS A 88 4.62 -8.66 -3.34
N VAL A 89 5.44 -7.64 -3.15
CA VAL A 89 5.75 -6.62 -4.14
C VAL A 89 7.00 -7.06 -4.92
N ASP A 90 6.87 -7.08 -6.25
CA ASP A 90 8.00 -7.23 -7.15
C ASP A 90 8.66 -5.85 -7.35
N ASN A 91 9.89 -5.72 -6.86
CA ASN A 91 10.67 -4.48 -6.95
C ASN A 91 11.50 -4.38 -8.24
N GLY A 92 11.24 -5.26 -9.20
CA GLY A 92 11.93 -5.33 -10.47
C GLY A 92 13.22 -6.13 -10.42
N GLU A 93 13.78 -6.37 -11.60
CA GLU A 93 14.96 -7.21 -11.79
C GLU A 93 16.14 -6.75 -10.90
N GLY A 94 16.73 -7.71 -10.19
CA GLY A 94 17.88 -7.48 -9.31
C GLY A 94 17.54 -6.91 -7.92
N ASN A 95 16.28 -6.55 -7.66
CA ASN A 95 15.85 -6.05 -6.35
C ASN A 95 15.10 -7.14 -5.57
N PRO A 96 15.39 -7.33 -4.26
CA PRO A 96 14.66 -8.28 -3.45
C PRO A 96 13.19 -7.85 -3.32
N PRO A 97 12.23 -8.79 -3.29
CA PRO A 97 10.84 -8.45 -3.09
C PRO A 97 10.62 -7.90 -1.67
N THR A 98 9.57 -7.11 -1.52
CA THR A 98 9.10 -6.61 -0.23
C THR A 98 7.68 -7.10 0.04
N MET A 99 7.22 -6.97 1.28
CA MET A 99 5.84 -7.30 1.67
C MET A 99 5.14 -6.02 2.10
N LEU A 100 4.10 -5.63 1.36
CA LEU A 100 3.24 -4.51 1.71
C LEU A 100 2.04 -5.02 2.49
N ILE A 101 1.83 -4.49 3.70
CA ILE A 101 0.82 -5.00 4.64
C ILE A 101 -0.15 -3.90 5.01
N SER A 102 -1.45 -4.22 5.05
CA SER A 102 -2.49 -3.35 5.61
C SER A 102 -3.12 -4.03 6.82
N TRP A 103 -3.19 -3.32 7.95
CA TRP A 103 -3.69 -3.86 9.22
C TRP A 103 -5.21 -3.76 9.40
N GLY A 104 -5.96 -3.71 8.30
CA GLY A 104 -7.43 -3.68 8.32
C GLY A 104 -8.01 -2.54 9.14
N TYR A 105 -8.93 -2.87 10.06
CA TYR A 105 -9.61 -1.89 10.92
C TYR A 105 -8.67 -1.17 11.90
N THR A 106 -7.48 -1.72 12.16
CA THR A 106 -6.53 -1.22 13.19
C THR A 106 -5.49 -0.26 12.59
N GLY A 107 -5.64 0.07 11.31
CA GLY A 107 -4.91 1.16 10.67
C GLY A 107 -5.01 2.48 11.45
N PRO A 108 -4.02 3.35 11.26
CA PRO A 108 -3.83 3.80 9.89
C PRO A 108 -2.46 3.48 9.27
N PHE A 109 -1.80 2.41 9.70
CA PHE A 109 -0.44 2.04 9.27
C PHE A 109 -0.42 1.05 8.10
N PHE A 110 0.46 1.28 7.14
CA PHE A 110 0.81 0.33 6.07
C PHE A 110 2.32 0.20 5.99
N PRO A 111 2.92 -0.80 6.66
CA PRO A 111 4.34 -1.03 6.49
C PRO A 111 4.59 -1.77 5.18
N GLU A 112 5.62 -1.32 4.48
CA GLU A 112 6.38 -2.17 3.59
C GLU A 112 7.57 -2.73 4.35
N VAL A 113 7.75 -4.05 4.29
CA VAL A 113 8.83 -4.74 5.00
C VAL A 113 9.70 -5.54 4.06
N THR A 114 10.96 -5.73 4.44
CA THR A 114 11.87 -6.63 3.72
C THR A 114 11.37 -8.07 3.78
N TYR A 115 11.59 -8.84 2.71
CA TYR A 115 11.31 -10.27 2.69
C TYR A 115 12.57 -11.06 3.03
N GLY A 116 12.51 -11.86 4.09
CA GLY A 116 13.63 -12.66 4.61
C GLY A 116 13.39 -13.12 6.04
N ASP A 117 14.38 -13.77 6.66
CA ASP A 117 14.26 -14.38 7.99
C ASP A 117 14.04 -13.36 9.11
N ASN A 118 14.56 -12.15 8.95
CA ASN A 118 14.43 -11.04 9.90
C ASN A 118 13.86 -9.80 9.19
N PRO A 119 12.53 -9.76 8.92
CA PRO A 119 11.91 -8.63 8.24
C PRO A 119 12.06 -7.33 9.04
N THR A 120 12.37 -6.26 8.33
CA THR A 120 12.45 -4.89 8.87
C THR A 120 11.51 -3.97 8.11
N ILE A 121 10.97 -2.96 8.79
CA ILE A 121 10.12 -1.95 8.15
C ILE A 121 11.01 -1.05 7.28
N VAL A 122 10.74 -1.04 5.98
CA VAL A 122 11.39 -0.16 5.00
C VAL A 122 10.76 1.24 5.06
N ARG A 123 9.42 1.28 5.11
CA ARG A 123 8.63 2.49 5.23
C ARG A 123 7.26 2.16 5.83
N GLU A 124 6.67 3.13 6.51
CA GLU A 124 5.33 3.01 7.08
C GLU A 124 4.51 4.24 6.69
N PHE A 125 3.35 4.00 6.09
CA PHE A 125 2.41 5.06 5.72
C PHE A 125 1.36 5.21 6.81
N GLU A 126 1.05 6.45 7.21
CA GLU A 126 -0.03 6.77 8.14
C GLU A 126 -1.22 7.42 7.42
N GLY A 127 -2.40 7.40 8.04
CA GLY A 127 -3.61 8.13 7.62
C GLY A 127 -4.77 7.33 7.02
N PHE A 128 -4.62 6.05 6.67
CA PHE A 128 -5.70 5.26 6.03
C PHE A 128 -6.03 3.94 6.74
N ARG A 129 -7.31 3.59 6.85
CA ARG A 129 -7.75 2.23 7.22
C ARG A 129 -8.03 1.43 5.95
N GLY A 130 -7.00 0.78 5.42
CA GLY A 130 -7.12 0.07 4.15
C GLY A 130 -7.52 -1.38 4.34
N HIS A 131 -8.43 -1.85 3.48
CA HIS A 131 -8.82 -3.25 3.43
C HIS A 131 -7.76 -4.12 2.73
N ARG A 132 -7.11 -3.61 1.67
CA ARG A 132 -6.05 -4.31 0.93
C ARG A 132 -4.96 -3.32 0.51
N PRO A 133 -3.68 -3.68 0.61
CA PRO A 133 -2.59 -2.91 0.04
C PRO A 133 -2.34 -3.38 -1.40
N LEU A 134 -2.18 -2.44 -2.33
CA LEU A 134 -1.73 -2.71 -3.69
C LEU A 134 -0.68 -1.68 -4.09
N LEU A 135 0.50 -2.16 -4.44
CA LEU A 135 1.58 -1.39 -5.04
C LEU A 135 1.94 -2.07 -6.36
N HIS A 136 1.73 -1.33 -7.45
CA HIS A 136 2.03 -1.77 -8.79
C HIS A 136 2.75 -0.64 -9.52
N SER A 137 3.69 -1.01 -10.39
CA SER A 137 4.08 -0.11 -11.46
C SER A 137 2.84 0.17 -12.31
N TRP A 138 2.55 1.44 -12.52
CA TRP A 138 1.49 1.88 -13.41
C TRP A 138 2.05 2.95 -14.32
N GLU A 139 1.65 2.88 -15.59
CA GLU A 139 1.91 3.93 -16.55
C GLU A 139 0.59 4.58 -16.94
N GLY A 140 0.58 5.90 -16.87
CA GLY A 140 -0.56 6.73 -17.12
C GLY A 140 -0.34 7.58 -18.37
N PHE A 141 -1.35 7.60 -19.23
CA PHE A 141 -1.41 8.49 -20.39
C PHE A 141 -2.73 9.24 -20.40
N SER A 142 -2.70 10.47 -20.91
CA SER A 142 -3.88 11.31 -21.10
C SER A 142 -3.76 12.08 -22.41
N THR A 143 -4.87 12.11 -23.16
CA THR A 143 -5.02 12.96 -24.35
C THR A 143 -5.44 14.39 -24.00
N GLU A 144 -5.82 14.63 -22.75
CA GLU A 144 -6.21 15.97 -22.29
C GLU A 144 -5.01 16.90 -22.25
N ARG A 145 -5.25 18.19 -22.49
CA ARG A 145 -4.20 19.19 -22.32
C ARG A 145 -3.90 19.36 -20.82
N PRO A 146 -2.63 19.44 -20.42
CA PRO A 146 -2.30 19.75 -19.04
C PRO A 146 -2.86 21.13 -18.66
N ARG A 147 -3.28 21.28 -17.40
CA ARG A 147 -3.76 22.56 -16.90
C ARG A 147 -2.59 23.34 -16.33
N LEU A 148 -2.39 24.54 -16.87
CA LEU A 148 -1.50 25.55 -16.34
C LEU A 148 -2.33 26.69 -15.78
N LEU A 149 -2.13 27.01 -14.52
CA LEU A 149 -2.78 28.12 -13.84
C LEU A 149 -1.69 29.10 -13.38
N LEU A 150 -1.86 30.36 -13.75
CA LEU A 150 -1.05 31.45 -13.23
C LEU A 150 -1.83 32.09 -12.08
N CYS A 151 -1.35 31.88 -10.86
CA CYS A 151 -1.85 32.53 -9.66
C CYS A 151 -0.90 33.65 -9.28
N SER A 152 -1.43 34.76 -8.81
CA SER A 152 -0.70 35.64 -7.91
C SER A 152 -1.14 35.30 -6.50
N ASP A 153 -0.25 35.34 -5.52
CA ASP A 153 -0.74 35.65 -4.19
C ASP A 153 -1.35 37.06 -4.26
N ALA A 154 -2.67 37.16 -4.14
CA ALA A 154 -3.27 38.45 -3.86
C ALA A 154 -2.70 38.83 -2.49
N ASN A 155 -1.70 39.74 -2.49
CA ASN A 155 -0.97 40.10 -1.29
C ASN A 155 -1.96 40.54 -0.21
N THR A 156 -2.29 39.63 0.71
CA THR A 156 -3.24 39.88 1.81
C THR A 156 -2.65 40.84 2.84
N GLN A 157 -1.38 41.24 2.69
CA GLN A 157 -0.80 42.36 3.42
C GLN A 157 -1.30 43.74 2.98
N ALA A 158 -2.18 43.82 1.97
CA ALA A 158 -3.07 44.97 1.85
C ALA A 158 -4.16 44.92 2.93
N SER A 159 -3.74 45.00 4.21
CA SER A 159 -4.61 45.19 5.36
C SER A 159 -5.45 46.46 5.17
N GLY A 160 -6.67 46.29 4.66
CA GLY A 160 -7.67 47.35 4.51
C GLY A 160 -8.09 47.72 3.08
N GLY A 161 -7.62 47.05 2.03
CA GLY A 161 -7.99 47.36 0.65
C GLY A 161 -8.81 46.27 -0.05
N GLN A 162 -9.85 46.67 -0.80
CA GLN A 162 -10.56 45.79 -1.73
C GLN A 162 -9.57 45.07 -2.67
N PRO A 163 -9.78 43.77 -2.97
CA PRO A 163 -8.91 43.03 -3.88
C PRO A 163 -8.80 43.76 -5.24
N SER A 164 -7.57 44.08 -5.65
CA SER A 164 -7.27 44.79 -6.89
C SER A 164 -6.26 44.01 -7.72
N ILE A 165 -6.62 43.72 -8.97
CA ILE A 165 -5.75 43.09 -9.97
C ILE A 165 -4.52 43.93 -10.34
N ALA A 166 -4.50 45.22 -9.99
CA ALA A 166 -3.37 46.12 -10.25
C ALA A 166 -2.22 45.97 -9.25
N ARG A 167 -2.40 45.17 -8.19
CA ARG A 167 -1.42 45.00 -7.09
C ARG A 167 -0.97 43.55 -6.90
N LEU A 168 -1.18 42.71 -7.90
CA LEU A 168 -0.72 41.33 -7.88
C LEU A 168 0.81 41.31 -7.85
N GLN A 169 1.37 40.71 -6.81
CA GLN A 169 2.79 40.45 -6.65
C GLN A 169 2.99 38.91 -6.61
N ASP A 170 4.24 38.45 -6.50
CA ASP A 170 4.65 37.05 -6.30
C ASP A 170 3.80 35.98 -7.02
N TRP A 171 3.91 36.02 -8.35
CA TRP A 171 3.25 35.07 -9.24
C TRP A 171 3.75 33.64 -9.04
N THR A 172 2.83 32.74 -8.74
CA THR A 172 3.02 31.29 -8.66
C THR A 172 2.33 30.61 -9.83
N MET A 173 3.09 29.82 -10.57
CA MET A 173 2.52 28.92 -11.57
C MET A 173 2.19 27.57 -10.94
N HIS A 174 0.95 27.13 -11.10
CA HIS A 174 0.51 25.79 -10.77
C HIS A 174 0.30 24.99 -12.04
N PHE A 175 0.80 23.76 -12.03
CA PHE A 175 0.70 22.85 -13.15
C PHE A 175 0.08 21.53 -12.69
N SER A 176 -0.84 20.98 -13.48
CA SER A 176 -1.44 19.67 -13.24
C SER A 176 -1.63 18.93 -14.57
N PHE A 177 -1.13 17.69 -14.63
CA PHE A 177 -1.44 16.75 -15.69
C PHE A 177 -1.92 15.43 -15.09
N ASN A 178 -3.21 15.37 -14.80
CA ASN A 178 -3.81 14.26 -14.07
C ASN A 178 -3.71 12.95 -14.85
N GLY A 179 -3.29 11.88 -14.16
CA GLY A 179 -3.25 10.54 -14.72
C GLY A 179 -2.10 10.27 -15.68
N VAL A 180 -1.11 11.18 -15.79
CA VAL A 180 0.08 10.98 -16.63
C VAL A 180 1.30 10.67 -15.78
N THR A 181 2.04 9.62 -16.14
CA THR A 181 3.31 9.23 -15.51
C THR A 181 4.49 9.51 -16.44
N GLY A 182 5.71 9.34 -15.94
CA GLY A 182 6.91 9.41 -16.78
C GLY A 182 7.35 10.81 -17.21
N ILE A 183 6.70 11.88 -16.73
CA ILE A 183 7.16 13.24 -16.99
C ILE A 183 8.42 13.51 -16.17
N SER A 184 9.56 13.59 -16.86
CA SER A 184 10.87 13.83 -16.23
C SER A 184 11.30 15.30 -16.28
N LYS A 185 10.79 16.07 -17.24
CA LYS A 185 11.15 17.48 -17.43
C LYS A 185 9.97 18.27 -18.00
N TRP A 186 9.92 19.55 -17.63
CA TRP A 186 9.03 20.53 -18.23
C TRP A 186 9.88 21.63 -18.88
N ARG A 187 9.36 22.20 -19.96
CA ARG A 187 9.90 23.43 -20.55
C ARG A 187 8.78 24.44 -20.65
N LEU A 188 8.98 25.58 -20.02
CA LEU A 188 8.09 26.71 -20.10
C LEU A 188 8.55 27.65 -21.20
N TYR A 189 7.61 28.07 -22.05
CA TYR A 189 7.82 29.15 -23.02
C TYR A 189 6.98 30.35 -22.61
N ILE A 190 7.59 31.52 -22.54
CA ILE A 190 6.93 32.79 -22.25
C ILE A 190 7.12 33.67 -23.48
N GLY A 191 6.03 34.10 -24.11
CA GLY A 191 6.04 35.02 -25.23
C GLY A 191 5.28 36.31 -24.87
N ALA A 192 5.77 37.45 -25.35
CA ALA A 192 5.06 38.72 -25.26
C ALA A 192 4.06 38.92 -26.42
N ASP A 193 4.18 38.12 -27.48
CA ASP A 193 3.35 38.20 -28.68
C ASP A 193 2.21 37.20 -28.64
N ARG A 194 1.01 37.66 -29.01
CA ARG A 194 -0.24 36.89 -28.93
C ARG A 194 -0.34 35.73 -29.94
N ASP A 195 0.54 35.65 -30.94
CA ASP A 195 0.34 34.77 -32.10
C ASP A 195 1.60 33.99 -32.51
N VAL A 196 2.11 33.12 -31.64
CA VAL A 196 2.99 32.03 -32.09
C VAL A 196 2.27 30.71 -31.84
N PRO A 197 1.90 29.94 -32.89
CA PRO A 197 1.46 28.57 -32.72
C PRO A 197 2.65 27.77 -32.18
N LEU A 198 2.50 27.22 -30.97
CA LEU A 198 3.36 26.16 -30.44
C LEU A 198 3.01 24.82 -31.07
#